data_AF-U2PKD8-F1
#
_entry.id   AF-U2PKD8-F1
#
_cell.length_a   1.000
_cell.length_b   1.000
_cell.length_c   1.000
_cell.angle_alpha   90.00
_cell.angle_beta   90.00
_cell.angle_gamma   90.00
#
_symmetry.space_group_name_H-M   'P 1'
#
loop_
_entity.id
_entity.type
_entity.pdbx_description
1 polymer ?
#
loop_
_entity_poly.entity_id
_entity_poly.type
_entity_poly.pdbx_seq_one_letter_code
_entity_poly.pdbx_strand_id
1 'polypeptide(L)'
;MQSKFSEQLTLALDGIQGSLTHKQIAGKVHVSVGQLSRLKNGTRNTDKPTRISLAEALQSIWLNFSGAREDYHIPSFMKNKTKHNDVMAALFQQRKEENERRQLEDAFDEAIGTKPELRSPQQQQLIRDYFKEYVEEIGAENTDIVMKAQYAGVQLQSYFDKYNDQYGG
;
A
#
# COMPACT_ATOMS: atom_id res chain seq x y z
N MET A 1 -5.59 -5.49 18.19
CA MET A 1 -5.86 -5.33 16.74
C MET A 1 -4.52 -5.52 16.04
N GLN A 2 -4.41 -6.46 15.09
CA GLN A 2 -3.14 -6.74 14.39
C GLN A 2 -2.81 -5.56 13.47
N SER A 3 -1.53 -5.16 13.36
CA SER A 3 -1.15 -4.04 12.50
C SER A 3 -1.19 -4.46 11.02
N LYS A 4 -1.46 -3.51 10.12
CA LYS A 4 -1.39 -3.76 8.66
C LYS A 4 -0.01 -4.30 8.26
N PHE A 5 1.07 -3.82 8.89
CA PHE A 5 2.41 -4.34 8.67
C PHE A 5 2.52 -5.83 9.01
N SER A 6 2.02 -6.26 10.18
CA SER A 6 2.03 -7.66 10.60
C SER A 6 1.19 -8.56 9.68
N GLU A 7 0.04 -8.09 9.20
CA GLU A 7 -0.78 -8.82 8.22
C GLU A 7 -0.06 -8.94 6.87
N GLN A 8 0.59 -7.87 6.41
CA GLN A 8 1.31 -7.89 5.14
C GLN A 8 2.60 -8.70 5.21
N LEU A 9 3.25 -8.74 6.39
CA LEU A 9 4.37 -9.62 6.69
C LEU A 9 3.94 -11.08 6.68
N THR A 10 2.76 -11.39 7.22
CA THR A 10 2.16 -12.72 7.12
C THR A 10 2.00 -13.12 5.66
N LEU A 11 1.37 -12.29 4.84
CA LEU A 11 1.14 -12.58 3.42
C LEU A 11 2.44 -12.72 2.63
N ALA A 12 3.45 -11.88 2.91
CA ALA A 12 4.75 -11.96 2.25
C ALA A 12 5.53 -13.22 2.64
N LEU A 13 5.51 -13.61 3.92
CA LEU A 13 6.16 -14.83 4.42
C LEU A 13 5.48 -16.12 3.93
N ASP A 14 4.15 -16.09 3.78
CA ASP A 14 3.38 -17.23 3.29
C ASP A 14 3.47 -17.36 1.76
N GLY A 15 3.75 -16.25 1.07
CA GLY A 15 3.95 -16.19 -0.39
C GLY A 15 5.37 -16.53 -0.87
N ILE A 16 6.30 -16.88 0.01
CA ILE A 16 7.66 -17.27 -0.38
C ILE A 16 7.59 -18.55 -1.22
N GLN A 17 8.02 -18.47 -2.49
CA GLN A 17 8.22 -19.62 -3.36
C GLN A 17 9.71 -20.00 -3.43
N GLY A 18 10.04 -21.29 -3.44
CA GLY A 18 11.40 -21.79 -3.63
C GLY A 18 12.20 -22.04 -2.33
N SER A 19 13.52 -21.85 -2.38
CA SER A 19 14.51 -22.30 -1.38
C SER A 19 14.68 -21.38 -0.15
N LEU A 20 13.88 -20.31 -0.05
CA LEU A 20 13.90 -19.38 1.08
C LEU A 20 12.97 -19.86 2.19
N THR A 21 13.53 -20.12 3.35
CA THR A 21 12.81 -20.49 4.57
C THR A 21 12.66 -19.28 5.48
N HIS A 22 11.66 -19.28 6.37
CA HIS A 22 11.53 -18.25 7.40
C HIS A 22 12.79 -18.12 8.27
N LYS A 23 13.54 -19.22 8.45
CA LYS A 23 14.84 -19.23 9.13
C LYS A 23 15.90 -18.42 8.38
N GLN A 24 15.97 -18.57 7.06
CA GLN A 24 16.90 -17.79 6.24
C GLN A 24 16.52 -16.31 6.21
N ILE A 25 15.21 -15.99 6.13
CA ILE A 25 14.74 -14.59 6.22
C ILE A 25 15.11 -13.98 7.57
N ALA A 26 14.84 -14.67 8.68
CA ALA A 26 15.21 -14.23 10.02
C ALA A 26 16.73 -13.96 10.13
N GLY A 27 17.54 -14.87 9.57
CA GLY A 27 18.99 -14.72 9.51
C GLY A 27 19.45 -13.51 8.68
N LYS A 28 18.84 -13.26 7.52
CA LYS A 28 19.16 -12.13 6.64
C LYS A 28 18.87 -10.77 7.29
N VAL A 29 17.86 -10.70 8.15
CA VAL A 29 17.48 -9.44 8.83
C VAL A 29 17.96 -9.40 10.29
N HIS A 30 18.86 -10.32 10.67
CA HIS A 30 19.47 -10.38 12.00
C HIS A 30 18.48 -10.45 13.18
N VAL A 31 17.33 -11.12 12.98
CA VAL A 31 16.36 -11.40 14.05
C VAL A 31 16.27 -12.90 14.33
N SER A 32 15.85 -13.28 15.53
CA SER A 32 15.57 -14.70 15.81
C SER A 32 14.25 -15.14 15.16
N VAL A 33 14.11 -16.44 14.86
CA VAL A 33 12.85 -17.00 14.31
C VAL A 33 11.66 -16.72 15.24
N GLY A 34 11.88 -16.77 16.56
CA GLY A 34 10.85 -16.42 17.55
C GLY A 34 10.52 -14.92 17.60
N GLN A 35 11.43 -14.05 17.17
CA GLN A 35 11.13 -12.63 16.97
C GLN A 35 10.33 -12.44 15.69
N LEU A 36 10.74 -13.05 14.57
CA LEU A 36 10.00 -13.00 13.30
C LEU A 36 8.54 -13.48 13.45
N SER A 37 8.32 -14.57 14.20
CA SER A 37 6.98 -15.09 14.49
C SER A 37 6.13 -14.08 15.28
N ARG A 38 6.71 -13.41 16.28
CA ARG A 38 6.00 -12.37 17.06
C ARG A 38 5.68 -11.12 16.23
N LEU A 39 6.57 -10.75 15.30
CA LEU A 39 6.31 -9.64 14.34
C LEU A 39 5.16 -9.99 13.39
N LYS A 40 5.16 -11.20 12.82
CA LYS A 40 4.09 -11.73 11.96
C LYS A 40 2.74 -11.71 12.68
N ASN A 41 2.70 -12.17 13.92
CA ASN A 41 1.47 -12.25 14.72
C ASN A 41 1.03 -10.90 15.32
N GLY A 42 1.80 -9.83 15.12
CA GLY A 42 1.52 -8.51 15.69
C GLY A 42 1.59 -8.44 17.21
N THR A 43 2.25 -9.41 17.86
CA THR A 43 2.49 -9.41 19.31
C THR A 43 3.75 -8.63 19.69
N ARG A 44 4.48 -8.12 18.70
CA ARG A 44 5.64 -7.25 18.85
C ARG A 44 5.71 -6.26 17.69
N ASN A 45 6.08 -5.02 17.99
CA ASN A 45 6.47 -4.02 16.98
C ASN A 45 7.99 -4.05 16.76
N THR A 46 8.43 -3.52 15.62
CA THR A 46 9.85 -3.40 15.29
C THR A 46 10.20 -1.96 14.94
N ASP A 47 11.49 -1.68 14.86
CA ASP A 47 12.01 -0.39 14.40
C ASP A 47 12.03 -0.30 12.87
N LYS A 48 12.15 0.93 12.38
CA LYS A 48 12.18 1.25 10.94
C LYS A 48 13.27 0.48 10.18
N PRO A 49 14.54 0.39 10.65
CA PRO A 49 15.56 -0.38 9.95
C PRO A 49 15.17 -1.85 9.74
N THR A 50 14.63 -2.51 10.76
CA THR A 50 14.19 -3.91 10.63
C THR A 50 13.01 -4.05 9.66
N ARG A 51 12.07 -3.09 9.62
CA ARG A 51 10.98 -3.10 8.63
C ARG A 51 11.51 -3.02 7.19
N ILE A 52 12.47 -2.13 6.95
CA ILE A 52 13.12 -1.96 5.64
C ILE A 52 13.84 -3.26 5.25
N SER A 53 14.68 -3.81 6.14
CA SER A 53 15.40 -5.06 5.86
C SER A 53 14.46 -6.25 5.61
N LEU A 54 13.31 -6.31 6.29
CA LEU A 54 12.28 -7.32 6.02
C LEU A 54 11.66 -7.17 4.62
N ALA A 55 11.31 -5.94 4.22
CA ALA A 55 10.74 -5.68 2.91
C ALA A 55 11.74 -5.97 1.78
N GLU A 56 13.00 -5.61 1.95
CA GLU A 56 14.09 -5.92 1.01
C GLU A 56 14.34 -7.42 0.90
N ALA A 57 14.48 -8.12 2.04
CA ALA A 57 14.75 -9.56 2.07
C ALA A 57 13.62 -10.39 1.43
N LEU A 58 12.38 -9.90 1.54
CA LEU A 58 11.18 -10.52 0.95
C LEU A 58 10.83 -9.95 -0.43
N GLN A 59 11.59 -8.96 -0.93
CA GLN A 59 11.32 -8.23 -2.15
C GLN A 59 9.84 -7.77 -2.26
N SER A 60 9.29 -7.34 -1.12
CA SER A 60 7.86 -7.04 -0.98
C SER A 60 7.66 -5.54 -0.86
N ILE A 61 7.32 -4.90 -1.98
CA ILE A 61 6.99 -3.48 -1.99
C ILE A 61 5.70 -3.18 -1.20
N TRP A 62 4.79 -4.15 -1.10
CA TRP A 62 3.64 -4.10 -0.18
C TRP A 62 4.08 -3.93 1.28
N LEU A 63 5.18 -4.58 1.67
CA LEU A 63 5.74 -4.39 3.00
C LEU A 63 6.32 -2.99 3.18
N ASN A 64 6.99 -2.44 2.16
CA ASN A 64 7.47 -1.05 2.17
C ASN A 64 6.33 -0.06 2.40
N PHE A 65 5.24 -0.16 1.64
CA PHE A 65 4.06 0.69 1.86
C PHE A 65 3.46 0.51 3.25
N SER A 66 3.37 -0.72 3.76
CA SER A 66 2.84 -0.98 5.10
C SER A 66 3.71 -0.43 6.22
N GLY A 67 5.04 -0.46 6.07
CA GLY A 67 5.99 0.09 7.03
C GLY A 67 6.02 1.62 7.02
N ALA A 68 5.99 2.22 5.82
CA ALA A 68 5.96 3.67 5.68
C ALA A 68 4.71 4.31 6.34
N ARG A 69 3.57 3.59 6.39
CA ARG A 69 2.42 4.02 7.20
C ARG A 69 2.74 4.16 8.68
N GLU A 70 3.50 3.22 9.23
CA GLU A 70 3.86 3.23 10.66
C GLU A 70 4.88 4.33 10.97
N ASP A 71 5.78 4.60 10.03
CA ASP A 71 6.88 5.58 10.19
C ASP A 71 6.51 7.02 9.84
N TYR A 72 5.61 7.21 8.88
CA TYR A 72 5.31 8.52 8.28
C TYR A 72 3.83 8.84 8.21
N HIS A 73 2.96 8.01 8.82
CA HIS A 73 1.51 8.17 8.82
C HIS A 73 0.86 8.23 7.43
N ILE A 74 1.52 7.68 6.41
CA ILE A 74 0.97 7.63 5.05
C ILE A 74 -0.08 6.51 4.91
N PRO A 75 -1.09 6.66 4.03
CA PRO A 75 -2.02 5.58 3.71
C PRO A 75 -1.29 4.33 3.18
N SER A 76 -1.71 3.14 3.61
CA SER A 76 -1.25 1.86 3.04
C SER A 76 -2.41 0.89 2.88
N PHE A 77 -2.33 0.08 1.84
CA PHE A 77 -3.47 -0.69 1.34
C PHE A 77 -3.21 -2.17 1.48
N MET A 78 -4.27 -2.87 1.87
CA MET A 78 -4.20 -4.30 2.08
C MET A 78 -4.58 -5.01 0.80
N LYS A 79 -3.98 -6.18 0.63
CA LYS A 79 -4.38 -7.13 -0.40
C LYS A 79 -5.84 -7.53 -0.15
N ASN A 80 -6.69 -7.41 -1.16
CA ASN A 80 -8.08 -7.83 -1.04
C ASN A 80 -8.16 -9.37 -1.07
N LYS A 81 -8.62 -9.98 0.04
CA LYS A 81 -8.68 -11.44 0.22
C LYS A 81 -9.80 -12.11 -0.61
N THR A 82 -10.79 -11.36 -1.09
CA THR A 82 -11.97 -11.90 -1.78
C THR A 82 -11.95 -11.73 -3.31
N LYS A 83 -10.96 -11.01 -3.84
CA LYS A 83 -10.77 -10.81 -5.29
C LYS A 83 -9.68 -11.73 -5.81
N HIS A 84 -9.78 -12.14 -7.09
CA HIS A 84 -8.67 -12.81 -7.74
C HIS A 84 -7.44 -11.92 -7.68
N ASN A 85 -6.35 -12.49 -7.21
CA ASN A 85 -5.11 -11.76 -7.06
C ASN A 85 -4.34 -11.75 -8.38
N ASP A 86 -4.99 -11.27 -9.42
CA ASP A 86 -4.45 -11.13 -10.77
C ASP A 86 -4.56 -9.68 -11.25
N VAL A 87 -3.77 -9.36 -12.27
CA VAL A 87 -3.70 -8.00 -12.84
C VAL A 87 -5.00 -7.58 -13.48
N MET A 88 -5.81 -8.50 -14.00
CA MET A 88 -7.06 -8.14 -14.66
C MET A 88 -8.09 -7.65 -13.64
N ALA A 89 -8.21 -8.31 -12.49
CA ALA A 89 -9.07 -7.88 -11.39
C ALA A 89 -8.65 -6.51 -10.82
N ALA A 90 -7.35 -6.28 -10.66
CA ALA A 90 -6.82 -4.98 -10.25
C ALA A 90 -7.13 -3.87 -11.28
N LEU A 91 -6.89 -4.13 -12.57
CA LEU A 91 -7.15 -3.18 -13.67
C LEU A 91 -8.63 -2.83 -13.82
N PHE A 92 -9.52 -3.82 -13.72
CA PHE A 92 -10.96 -3.57 -13.82
C PHE A 92 -11.48 -2.74 -12.65
N GLN A 93 -11.00 -3.01 -11.44
CA GLN A 93 -11.34 -2.23 -10.25
C GLN A 93 -10.83 -0.79 -10.40
N GLN A 94 -9.56 -0.62 -10.78
CA GLN A 94 -8.95 0.70 -11.00
C GLN A 94 -9.73 1.52 -12.04
N ARG A 95 -10.05 0.95 -13.21
CA ARG A 95 -10.78 1.70 -14.26
C ARG A 95 -12.17 2.13 -13.83
N LYS A 96 -12.85 1.29 -13.05
CA LYS A 96 -14.17 1.63 -12.52
C LYS A 96 -14.07 2.78 -11.51
N GLU A 97 -13.14 2.66 -10.57
CA GLU A 97 -12.88 3.68 -9.54
C GLU A 97 -12.40 5.01 -10.16
N GLU A 98 -11.57 4.96 -11.21
CA GLU A 98 -11.09 6.16 -11.90
C GLU A 98 -12.22 6.93 -12.61
N ASN A 99 -13.15 6.23 -13.26
CA ASN A 99 -14.31 6.87 -13.88
C ASN A 99 -15.26 7.50 -12.86
N GLU A 100 -15.54 6.78 -11.76
CA GLU A 100 -16.37 7.29 -10.66
C GLU A 100 -15.71 8.50 -9.99
N ARG A 101 -14.38 8.49 -9.88
CA ARG A 101 -13.61 9.58 -9.29
C ARG A 101 -13.55 10.84 -10.13
N ARG A 102 -13.38 10.75 -11.45
CA ARG A 102 -13.38 11.97 -12.30
C ARG A 102 -14.66 12.78 -12.11
N GLN A 103 -15.80 12.08 -12.01
CA GLN A 103 -17.09 12.73 -11.73
C GLN A 103 -17.15 13.35 -10.33
N LEU A 104 -16.49 12.72 -9.36
CA LEU A 104 -16.46 13.17 -7.96
C LEU A 104 -15.49 14.34 -7.75
N GLU A 105 -14.39 14.38 -8.50
CA GLU A 105 -13.41 15.47 -8.55
C GLU A 105 -13.99 16.72 -9.22
N ASP A 106 -14.64 16.59 -10.38
CA ASP A 106 -15.33 17.70 -11.04
C ASP A 106 -16.38 18.34 -10.10
N ALA A 107 -17.15 17.51 -9.38
CA ALA A 107 -18.14 17.98 -8.41
C ALA A 107 -17.49 18.62 -7.16
N PHE A 108 -16.33 18.13 -6.73
CA PHE A 108 -15.57 18.71 -5.63
C PHE A 108 -15.02 20.09 -6.01
N ASP A 109 -14.43 20.22 -7.20
CA ASP A 109 -13.88 21.47 -7.71
C ASP A 109 -14.96 22.56 -7.81
N GLU A 110 -16.14 22.21 -8.30
CA GLU A 110 -17.31 23.11 -8.29
C GLU A 110 -17.73 23.50 -6.86
N ALA A 111 -17.74 22.54 -5.93
CA ALA A 111 -18.11 22.76 -4.55
C ALA A 111 -17.13 23.71 -3.81
N ILE A 112 -15.82 23.54 -4.00
CA ILE A 112 -14.82 24.41 -3.36
C ILE A 112 -14.81 25.80 -4.00
N GLY A 113 -15.07 25.90 -5.30
CA GLY A 113 -15.19 27.16 -6.04
C GLY A 113 -16.44 27.97 -5.66
N THR A 114 -17.45 27.33 -5.06
CA THR A 114 -18.63 27.99 -4.49
C THR A 114 -18.28 28.65 -3.15
N LYS A 115 -18.69 29.91 -2.96
CA LYS A 115 -18.48 30.63 -1.68
C LYS A 115 -19.08 29.86 -0.50
N PRO A 116 -18.40 29.76 0.66
CA PRO A 116 -18.85 28.92 1.79
C PRO A 116 -20.32 29.12 2.20
N GLU A 117 -20.79 30.37 2.21
CA GLU A 117 -22.15 30.76 2.58
C GLU A 117 -23.22 30.41 1.53
N LEU A 118 -22.80 30.10 0.30
CA LEU A 118 -23.68 29.72 -0.81
C LEU A 118 -23.67 28.22 -1.10
N ARG A 119 -22.85 27.43 -0.39
CA ARG A 119 -22.72 25.98 -0.62
C ARG A 119 -23.99 25.25 -0.19
N SER A 120 -24.47 24.37 -1.07
CA SER A 120 -25.54 23.45 -0.72
C SER A 120 -25.07 22.44 0.36
N PRO A 121 -25.99 21.84 1.13
CA PRO A 121 -25.66 20.77 2.07
C PRO A 121 -24.91 19.60 1.42
N GLN A 122 -25.23 19.27 0.17
CA GLN A 122 -24.56 18.24 -0.63
C GLN A 122 -23.12 18.62 -0.94
N GLN A 123 -22.85 19.86 -1.36
CA GLN A 123 -21.49 20.36 -1.60
C GLN A 123 -20.66 20.34 -0.32
N GLN A 124 -21.25 20.69 0.83
CA GLN A 124 -20.55 20.61 2.11
C GLN A 124 -20.21 19.18 2.51
N GLN A 125 -21.10 18.21 2.25
CA GLN A 125 -20.82 16.80 2.50
C GLN A 125 -19.72 16.28 1.56
N LEU A 126 -19.80 16.61 0.28
CA LEU A 126 -18.80 16.23 -0.72
C LEU A 126 -17.41 16.72 -0.34
N ILE A 127 -17.26 17.97 0.09
CA ILE A 127 -15.97 18.52 0.53
C ILE A 127 -15.41 17.77 1.74
N ARG A 128 -16.28 17.36 2.69
CA ARG A 128 -15.85 16.58 3.86
C ARG A 128 -15.35 15.19 3.46
N ASP A 129 -16.03 14.56 2.52
CA ASP A 129 -15.78 13.16 2.18
C ASP A 129 -14.74 12.99 1.07
N TYR A 130 -14.49 14.00 0.24
CA TYR A 130 -13.60 13.92 -0.91
C TYR A 130 -12.20 13.40 -0.54
N PHE A 131 -11.60 13.90 0.54
CA PHE A 131 -10.27 13.46 0.97
C PHE A 131 -10.22 12.00 1.40
N LYS A 132 -11.35 11.42 1.83
CA LYS A 132 -11.44 9.98 2.09
C LYS A 132 -11.29 9.20 0.78
N GLU A 133 -12.03 9.61 -0.24
CA GLU A 133 -11.99 8.99 -1.58
C GLU A 133 -10.64 9.21 -2.27
N TYR A 134 -10.03 10.39 -2.12
CA TYR A 134 -8.69 10.70 -2.63
C TYR A 134 -7.60 9.85 -1.97
N VAL A 135 -7.73 9.59 -0.66
CA VAL A 135 -6.84 8.64 0.02
C VAL A 135 -7.04 7.22 -0.52
N GLU A 136 -8.27 6.79 -0.76
CA GLU A 136 -8.55 5.47 -1.34
C GLU A 136 -7.95 5.31 -2.75
N GLU A 137 -7.96 6.36 -3.58
CA GLU A 137 -7.30 6.39 -4.89
C GLU A 137 -5.80 6.13 -4.83
N ILE A 138 -5.07 6.86 -3.97
CA ILE A 138 -3.62 6.67 -3.78
C ILE A 138 -3.33 5.18 -3.49
N GLY A 139 -4.26 4.49 -2.86
CA GLY A 139 -4.17 3.07 -2.63
C GLY A 139 -4.46 2.15 -3.78
N ALA A 140 -5.47 2.48 -4.58
CA ALA A 140 -5.76 1.77 -5.81
C ALA A 140 -4.56 1.87 -6.77
N GLU A 141 -3.96 3.06 -6.91
CA GLU A 141 -2.75 3.32 -7.72
C GLU A 141 -1.56 2.49 -7.24
N ASN A 142 -1.26 2.54 -5.93
CA ASN A 142 -0.20 1.73 -5.33
C ASN A 142 -0.46 0.22 -5.49
N THR A 143 -1.72 -0.20 -5.48
CA THR A 143 -2.09 -1.61 -5.71
C THR A 143 -1.83 -2.01 -7.16
N ASP A 144 -2.31 -1.21 -8.09
CA ASP A 144 -2.22 -1.45 -9.52
C ASP A 144 -0.77 -1.56 -10.00
N ILE A 145 0.08 -0.62 -9.63
CA ILE A 145 1.49 -0.63 -10.04
C ILE A 145 2.23 -1.88 -9.55
N VAL A 146 1.93 -2.33 -8.32
CA VAL A 146 2.56 -3.53 -7.76
C VAL A 146 2.07 -4.79 -8.45
N MET A 147 0.77 -4.89 -8.73
CA MET A 147 0.20 -6.04 -9.44
C MET A 147 0.75 -6.12 -10.86
N LYS A 148 0.79 -5.00 -11.60
CA LYS A 148 1.39 -4.92 -12.93
C LYS A 148 2.85 -5.34 -12.93
N ALA A 149 3.62 -4.87 -11.94
CA ALA A 149 5.02 -5.24 -11.82
C ALA A 149 5.21 -6.76 -11.58
N GLN A 150 4.40 -7.34 -10.69
CA GLN A 150 4.42 -8.79 -10.44
C GLN A 150 4.09 -9.59 -11.71
N TYR A 151 3.06 -9.20 -12.46
CA TYR A 151 2.67 -9.88 -13.70
C TYR A 151 3.71 -9.76 -14.80
N ALA A 152 4.33 -8.59 -14.94
CA ALA A 152 5.40 -8.36 -15.91
C ALA A 152 6.75 -8.98 -15.49
N GLY A 153 6.85 -9.55 -14.28
CA GLY A 153 8.09 -10.11 -13.75
C GLY A 153 9.19 -9.06 -13.51
N VAL A 154 8.81 -7.80 -13.29
CA VAL A 154 9.75 -6.69 -13.12
C VAL A 154 9.95 -6.33 -11.65
N GLN A 155 11.18 -5.93 -11.31
CA GLN A 155 11.51 -5.47 -9.96
C GLN A 155 11.13 -4.00 -9.80
N LEU A 156 9.92 -3.73 -9.29
CA LEU A 156 9.37 -2.37 -9.15
C LEU A 156 10.28 -1.41 -8.36
N GLN A 157 10.98 -1.91 -7.34
CA GLN A 157 11.90 -1.11 -6.53
C GLN A 157 12.94 -0.37 -7.40
N SER A 158 13.46 -1.01 -8.46
CA SER A 158 14.45 -0.39 -9.36
C SER A 158 13.93 0.83 -10.11
N TYR A 159 12.61 0.93 -10.33
CA TYR A 159 11.98 2.10 -10.94
C TYR A 159 11.80 3.22 -9.92
N PHE A 160 11.50 2.88 -8.67
CA PHE A 160 11.37 3.85 -7.58
C PHE A 160 12.74 4.49 -7.27
N ASP A 161 13.78 3.67 -7.20
CA ASP A 161 15.15 4.15 -6.97
C ASP A 161 15.57 5.13 -8.07
N LYS A 162 15.37 4.77 -9.35
CA LYS A 162 15.64 5.66 -10.50
C LYS A 162 14.85 6.97 -10.44
N TYR A 163 13.58 6.91 -10.05
CA TYR A 163 12.76 8.11 -9.93
C TYR A 163 13.28 9.04 -8.84
N ASN A 164 13.62 8.49 -7.67
CA ASN A 164 14.16 9.25 -6.54
C ASN A 164 15.53 9.85 -6.87
N ASP A 165 16.40 9.11 -7.55
CA ASP A 165 17.70 9.61 -8.03
C ASP A 165 17.53 10.79 -9.01
N GLN A 166 16.48 10.77 -9.83
CA GLN A 166 16.24 11.78 -10.86
C GLN A 166 15.56 13.05 -10.32
N TYR A 167 14.63 12.91 -9.38
CA TYR A 167 13.76 14.00 -8.93
C TYR A 167 13.97 14.43 -7.48
N GLY A 168 14.91 13.80 -6.77
CA GLY A 168 15.22 14.10 -5.38
C GLY A 168 14.20 13.48 -4.43
N GLY A 169 14.50 12.27 -3.96
CA GLY A 169 13.78 11.58 -2.87
C GLY A 169 14.52 11.64 -1.55
#